data_AF-A0A6N8YVU4-F1
#
_entry.id   AF-A0A6N8YVU4-F1
#
_cell.length_a   1.000
_cell.length_b   1.000
_cell.length_c   1.000
_cell.angle_alpha   90.00
_cell.angle_beta   90.00
_cell.angle_gamma   90.00
#
_symmetry.space_group_name_H-M   'P 1'
#
loop_
_entity.id
_entity.type
_entity.pdbx_description
1 polymer ?
#
loop_
_entity_poly.entity_id
_entity_poly.type
_entity_poly.pdbx_seq_one_letter_code
_entity_poly.pdbx_strand_id
1 'polypeptide(L)' 'MEILSRGAPELGLSLDAAQLQQFEAYYRELADWNGRMNLTSVIDYEEVQVKHFLDSLTVLPALGSQVSSTATEDNHALT' A
#
# COMPACT_ATOMS: atom_id res chain seq x y z
N MET A 1 7.55 9.08 -1.20
CA MET A 1 6.47 8.50 -0.40
C MET A 1 6.60 8.94 1.07
N GLU A 2 6.83 10.23 1.29
CA GLU A 2 7.10 10.74 2.65
C GLU A 2 5.82 10.76 3.49
N ILE A 3 4.71 11.27 2.92
CA ILE A 3 3.42 11.37 3.60
C ILE A 3 2.91 9.98 3.97
N LEU A 4 2.97 9.03 3.04
CA LEU A 4 2.56 7.65 3.29
C LEU A 4 3.39 7.01 4.41
N SER A 5 4.71 7.20 4.39
CA SER A 5 5.61 6.64 5.41
C SER A 5 5.37 7.22 6.81
N ARG A 6 4.96 8.50 6.90
CA ARG A 6 4.65 9.18 8.15
C ARG A 6 3.25 8.84 8.67
N GLY A 7 2.27 8.68 7.77
CA GLY A 7 0.88 8.42 8.13
C GLY A 7 0.57 6.95 8.45
N ALA A 8 1.28 5.98 7.85
CA ALA A 8 1.05 4.56 8.12
C ALA A 8 1.20 4.18 9.62
N PRO A 9 2.20 4.70 10.37
CA PRO A 9 2.31 4.50 11.81
C PRO A 9 1.10 4.98 12.62
N GLU A 10 0.42 6.05 12.19
CA GLU A 10 -0.79 6.54 12.86
C GLU A 10 -1.96 5.55 12.72
N LEU A 11 -1.93 4.72 11.68
CA LEU A 11 -2.85 3.60 11.47
C LEU A 11 -2.37 2.32 12.17
N GLY A 12 -1.27 2.34 12.92
CA GLY A 12 -0.67 1.14 13.52
C GLY A 12 0.02 0.23 12.50
N LEU A 13 0.32 0.73 11.31
CA LEU A 13 1.01 0.00 10.24
C LEU A 13 2.47 0.44 10.17
N SER A 14 3.38 -0.50 9.91
CA SER A 14 4.77 -0.19 9.61
C SER A 14 5.08 -0.66 8.19
N LEU A 15 5.43 0.29 7.32
CA LEU A 15 5.81 -0.01 5.95
C LEU A 15 7.33 -0.11 5.85
N ASP A 16 7.82 -1.20 5.26
CA ASP A 16 9.24 -1.35 4.97
C ASP A 16 9.67 -0.59 3.71
N ALA A 17 10.97 -0.51 3.48
CA ALA A 17 11.54 0.21 2.34
C ALA A 17 11.13 -0.39 0.99
N ALA A 18 10.90 -1.71 0.90
CA ALA A 18 10.49 -2.37 -0.33
C ALA A 18 9.02 -2.05 -0.64
N GLN A 19 8.14 -2.06 0.37
CA GLN A 19 6.73 -1.66 0.25
C GLN A 19 6.61 -0.19 -0.18
N LEU A 20 7.41 0.71 0.40
CA LEU A 20 7.43 2.11 -0.02
C LEU A 20 7.88 2.27 -1.49
N GLN A 21 8.84 1.45 -1.95
CA GLN A 21 9.23 1.43 -3.36
C GLN A 21 8.12 0.87 -4.27
N GLN A 22 7.36 -0.12 -3.81
CA GLN A 22 6.20 -0.65 -4.54
C GLN A 22 5.10 0.41 -4.70
N PHE A 23 4.77 1.15 -3.63
CA PHE A 23 3.82 2.28 -3.71
C PHE A 23 4.30 3.37 -4.67
N GLU A 24 5.60 3.66 -4.67
CA GLU A 24 6.21 4.60 -5.60
C GLU A 24 6.11 4.12 -7.07
N ALA A 25 6.38 2.83 -7.34
CA ALA A 25 6.21 2.26 -8.66
C ALA A 25 4.74 2.30 -9.11
N TYR A 26 3.81 1.97 -8.20
CA TYR A 26 2.38 2.01 -8.46
C TYR A 26 1.89 3.44 -8.76
N TYR A 27 2.37 4.45 -8.04
CA TYR A 27 2.08 5.85 -8.36
C TYR A 27 2.52 6.21 -9.79
N ARG A 28 3.73 5.81 -10.20
CA ARG A 28 4.24 6.09 -11.55
C ARG A 28 3.35 5.49 -12.63
N GLU A 29 2.92 4.24 -12.44
CA GLU A 29 2.01 3.58 -13.37
C GLU A 29 0.64 4.26 -13.39
N LEU A 30 0.08 4.58 -12.22
CA LEU A 30 -1.20 5.28 -12.11
C LEU A 30 -1.15 6.62 -12.86
N ALA A 31 -0.08 7.39 -12.73
CA ALA A 31 0.09 8.66 -13.41
C ALA A 31 0.23 8.51 -14.94
N ASP A 32 1.01 7.53 -15.42
CA ASP A 32 1.14 7.24 -16.86
C ASP A 32 -0.22 6.84 -17.47
N TRP A 33 -0.94 5.94 -16.82
CA TRP A 33 -2.24 5.52 -17.30
C TRP A 33 -3.29 6.63 -17.19
N ASN A 34 -3.23 7.47 -16.15
CA ASN A 34 -4.15 8.60 -16.04
C ASN A 34 -3.99 9.57 -17.20
N GLY A 35 -2.76 9.83 -17.65
CA GLY A 35 -2.50 10.67 -18.83
C GLY A 35 -3.08 10.12 -20.13
N ARG A 36 -3.34 8.81 -20.23
CA ARG A 36 -3.89 8.16 -21.43
C ARG A 36 -5.41 8.11 -21.43
N MET A 37 -6.05 7.96 -20.27
CA MET A 37 -7.48 7.64 -20.19
C MET A 37 -8.25 8.27 -19.03
N ASN A 38 -7.67 9.23 -18.29
CA ASN A 38 -8.29 9.93 -17.16
C ASN A 38 -8.91 8.99 -16.11
N LEU A 39 -8.11 8.07 -15.56
CA LEU A 39 -8.49 7.09 -14.54
C LEU A 39 -8.99 7.68 -13.21
N THR A 40 -8.42 8.80 -12.77
CA THR A 40 -8.74 9.47 -11.51
C THR A 40 -8.60 10.98 -11.68
N SER A 41 -9.47 11.73 -10.99
CA SER A 41 -9.38 13.18 -10.91
C SER A 41 -8.27 13.66 -9.98
N VAL A 42 -7.66 12.77 -9.19
CA VAL A 42 -6.61 13.07 -8.21
C VAL A 42 -5.28 12.50 -8.71
N ILE A 43 -4.37 13.38 -9.10
CA ILE A 43 -3.06 13.02 -9.68
C ILE A 43 -1.86 13.59 -8.91
N ASP A 44 -2.10 14.59 -8.07
CA ASP A 44 -1.06 15.22 -7.29
C ASP A 44 -0.41 14.20 -6.35
N TYR A 45 0.92 14.15 -6.37
CA TYR A 45 1.71 13.13 -5.67
C TYR A 45 1.38 13.04 -4.18
N GLU A 46 1.15 14.18 -3.54
CA GLU A 46 0.78 14.26 -2.13
C GLU A 46 -0.67 13.82 -1.90
N GLU A 47 -1.59 14.25 -2.77
CA GLU A 47 -3.00 13.88 -2.65
C GLU A 47 -3.24 12.39 -2.89
N VAL A 48 -2.52 11.76 -3.83
CA VAL A 48 -2.61 10.31 -4.07
C VAL A 48 -2.17 9.53 -2.84
N GLN A 49 -1.10 9.96 -2.17
CA GLN A 49 -0.64 9.32 -0.93
C GLN A 49 -1.69 9.36 0.18
N VAL A 50 -2.46 10.44 0.29
CA VAL A 50 -3.51 10.58 1.31
C VAL A 50 -4.81 9.92 0.88
N LYS A 51 -5.38 10.37 -0.24
CA LYS A 51 -6.75 10.03 -0.68
C LYS A 51 -6.87 8.64 -1.31
N HIS A 52 -5.78 8.07 -1.83
CA HIS A 52 -5.82 6.73 -2.40
C HIS A 52 -5.08 5.73 -1.53
N PHE A 53 -3.83 6.00 -1.16
CA PHE A 53 -3.03 5.01 -0.44
C PHE A 53 -3.40 4.91 1.03
N LEU A 54 -3.27 6.01 1.80
CA LEU A 54 -3.62 6.00 3.23
C LEU A 54 -5.09 5.65 3.45
N ASP A 55 -6.01 6.25 2.67
CA ASP A 55 -7.44 5.94 2.74
C ASP A 55 -7.72 4.43 2.57
N SER A 56 -7.11 3.78 1.56
CA SER A 56 -7.24 2.33 1.37
C SER A 56 -6.65 1.51 2.52
N LEU A 57 -5.55 1.98 3.15
CA LEU A 57 -4.92 1.28 4.26
C LEU A 57 -5.71 1.37 5.58
N THR A 58 -6.64 2.33 5.71
CA THR A 58 -7.48 2.48 6.92
C THR A 58 -8.38 1.28 7.22
N VAL A 59 -8.60 0.41 6.24
CA VAL A 59 -9.37 -0.83 6.43
C VAL A 59 -8.60 -1.88 7.24
N LEU A 60 -7.26 -1.88 7.18
CA LEU A 60 -6.44 -2.93 7.79
C LEU A 60 -6.56 -2.97 9.32
N PRO A 61 -6.54 -1.83 10.05
CA PRO A 61 -6.78 -1.84 11.49
C PRO A 61 -8.18 -2.31 11.87
N ALA A 62 -9.19 -1.97 11.05
CA ALA A 62 -10.57 -2.42 11.27
C ALA A 62 -10.75 -3.93 11.06
N LEU A 63 -9.91 -4.54 10.21
CA LEU A 63 -9.84 -5.99 10.00
C LEU A 63 -9.07 -6.75 11.09
N GLY A 64 -8.52 -6.05 12.09
CA GLY A 64 -7.66 -6.52 13.18
C GLY A 64 -8.29 -7.52 14.18
N SER A 65 -9.04 -8.52 13.70
CA SER A 65 -9.52 -9.65 14.50
C SER A 65 -9.70 -10.97 13.71
N GLN A 66 -9.47 -11.04 12.39
CA GLN A 66 -9.75 -12.26 11.61
C GLN A 66 -8.57 -12.82 10.78
N VAL A 67 -7.38 -12.20 10.84
CA VAL A 67 -6.19 -12.72 10.16
C VAL A 67 -5.29 -13.42 11.18
N SER A 68 -5.75 -14.58 11.66
CA SER A 68 -4.88 -15.60 12.23
C SER A 68 -5.07 -16.88 11.40
N SER A 69 -3.95 -17.51 11.04
CA SER A 69 -3.79 -18.70 10.19
C SER A 69 -3.86 -18.51 8.68
N THR A 70 -2.73 -18.10 8.08
CA THR A 70 -2.10 -18.87 6.97
C THR A 70 -0.59 -18.66 6.99
N ALA A 71 0.09 -19.23 7.99
CA ALA A 71 1.51 -19.53 7.90
C ALA A 71 1.75 -20.89 8.54
N THR A 72 1.80 -21.94 7.71
CA THR A 72 2.60 -23.17 7.87
C THR A 72 2.24 -24.06 6.69
N GLU A 73 3.09 -24.11 5.67
CA GLU A 73 3.51 -25.38 5.07
C GLU A 73 4.97 -25.23 4.67
N ASP A 74 5.82 -25.69 5.58
CA ASP A 74 7.18 -26.14 5.30
C ASP A 74 7.14 -27.18 4.17
N ASN A 75 7.94 -26.99 3.12
CA ASN A 75 8.52 -28.16 2.44
C ASN A 75 9.88 -27.81 1.81
N HIS A 76 10.89 -27.64 2.67
CA HIS A 76 12.26 -27.92 2.31
C HIS A 76 12.83 -28.94 3.30
N ALA A 77 12.76 -30.22 2.94
CA ALA A 77 13.76 -31.27 3.15
C ALA A 77 13.07 -32.64 3.20
N LEU A 78 13.13 -33.38 2.09
CA LEU A 78 13.37 -34.82 2.00
C LEU A 78 13.06 -35.26 0.55
N THR A 79 14.08 -35.27 -0.31
CA THR A 79 14.40 -36.35 -1.27
C THR A 79 15.82 -36.11 -1.77
#